data_AF-A0A3S3T2T8-F1
#
_entry.id   AF-A0A3S3T2T8-F1
#
_cell.length_a   1.000
_cell.length_b   1.000
_cell.length_c   1.000
_cell.angle_alpha   90.00
_cell.angle_beta   90.00
_cell.angle_gamma   90.00
#
_symmetry.space_group_name_H-M   'P 1'
#
loop_
_entity.id
_entity.type
_entity.pdbx_description
1 polymer ?
#
loop_
_entity_poly.entity_id
_entity_poly.type
_entity_poly.pdbx_seq_one_letter_code
_entity_poly.pdbx_strand_id
1 'polypeptide(L)' 'MLIPHPLLGPRDAQEFTYLGDARLIDRPDPSAPDAEAAFCDYVFLRDNPAGVH' A
#
# COMPACT_ATOMS: atom_id res chain seq x y z
N MET A 1 -4.87 -5.65 17.83
CA MET A 1 -5.98 -5.23 16.93
C MET A 1 -6.47 -6.48 16.22
N LEU A 2 -7.78 -6.66 16.05
CA LEU A 2 -8.31 -7.77 15.25
C LEU A 2 -8.50 -7.30 13.80
N ILE A 3 -7.94 -8.05 12.86
CA ILE A 3 -8.07 -7.80 11.42
C ILE A 3 -9.00 -8.87 10.83
N PRO A 4 -10.06 -8.49 10.09
CA PRO A 4 -10.94 -9.46 9.44
C PRO A 4 -10.23 -10.06 8.22
N HIS A 5 -9.58 -11.22 8.38
CA HIS A 5 -8.97 -11.93 7.27
C HIS A 5 -10.06 -12.44 6.31
N PRO A 6 -9.94 -12.22 4.99
CA PRO A 6 -11.01 -12.52 4.03
C PRO A 6 -11.39 -14.00 3.95
N LEU A 7 -10.47 -14.90 4.31
CA LEU A 7 -10.69 -16.36 4.26
C LEU A 7 -10.78 -17.05 5.62
N LEU A 8 -10.22 -16.44 6.68
CA LEU A 8 -9.99 -17.12 7.97
C LEU A 8 -10.76 -16.45 9.11
N GLY A 9 -11.52 -15.38 8.83
CA GLY A 9 -12.21 -14.60 9.84
C GLY A 9 -11.28 -13.70 10.65
N PRO A 10 -11.71 -13.23 11.83
CA PRO A 10 -10.90 -12.34 12.67
C PRO A 10 -9.60 -12.99 13.14
N ARG A 11 -8.46 -12.37 12.84
CA ARG A 11 -7.11 -12.79 13.24
C ARG A 11 -6.41 -11.69 14.03
N ASP A 12 -5.43 -12.07 14.85
CA ASP A 12 -4.66 -11.07 15.59
C ASP A 12 -3.71 -10.33 14.64
N ALA A 13 -3.57 -9.01 14.80
CA ALA A 13 -2.69 -8.19 13.98
C ALA A 13 -1.23 -8.65 13.98
N GLN A 14 -0.76 -9.37 15.00
CA GLN A 14 0.59 -9.94 15.04
C GLN A 14 0.86 -10.98 13.96
N GLU A 15 -0.18 -11.51 13.31
CA GLU A 15 -0.05 -12.47 12.21
C GLU A 15 0.21 -11.81 10.85
N PHE A 16 0.17 -10.47 10.79
CA PHE A 16 0.26 -9.72 9.55
C PHE A 16 1.50 -8.83 9.54
N THR A 17 2.08 -8.68 8.35
CA THR A 17 3.10 -7.66 8.07
C THR A 17 2.44 -6.47 7.40
N TYR A 18 2.61 -5.28 7.98
CA TYR A 18 2.11 -4.05 7.39
C TYR A 18 3.02 -3.59 6.25
N LEU A 19 2.47 -3.44 5.05
CA LEU A 19 3.21 -3.03 3.84
C LEU A 19 2.99 -1.55 3.46
N GLY A 20 2.23 -0.80 4.26
CA GLY A 20 1.91 0.59 3.96
C GLY A 20 0.64 0.74 3.12
N ASP A 21 0.63 1.74 2.25
CA ASP A 21 -0.54 2.19 1.48
C ASP A 21 -0.94 1.19 0.38
N ALA A 22 -2.25 0.97 0.24
CA ALA A 22 -2.82 0.06 -0.76
C ALA A 22 -2.45 0.40 -2.21
N ARG A 23 -2.17 1.68 -2.53
CA ARG A 23 -1.68 2.13 -3.85
C ARG A 23 -0.36 1.50 -4.28
N LEU A 24 0.38 0.83 -3.38
CA LEU A 24 1.55 0.03 -3.77
C LEU A 24 1.19 -1.13 -4.71
N ILE A 25 -0.09 -1.51 -4.82
CA ILE A 25 -0.51 -2.49 -5.82
C ILE A 25 -0.41 -1.93 -7.25
N ASP A 26 -0.48 -0.61 -7.40
CA ASP A 26 -0.53 0.10 -8.68
C ASP A 26 0.89 0.51 -9.13
N ARG A 27 1.79 -0.48 -9.26
CA ARG A 27 3.16 -0.23 -9.72
C ARG A 27 3.16 0.37 -11.15
N PRO A 28 3.86 1.49 -11.40
CA PRO A 28 3.93 2.10 -12.73
C PRO A 28 4.58 1.20 -13.79
N ASP A 29 4.23 1.44 -15.06
CA ASP A 29 4.86 0.78 -16.21
C ASP A 29 6.29 1.29 -16.42
N PRO A 30 7.32 0.42 -16.37
CA PRO A 30 8.71 0.83 -16.59
C PRO A 30 9.00 1.30 -18.03
N SER A 31 8.12 1.02 -19.00
CA SER A 31 8.31 1.40 -20.41
C SER A 31 7.57 2.69 -20.79
N ALA A 32 6.83 3.30 -19.86
CA ALA A 32 6.10 4.52 -20.12
C ALA A 32 7.04 5.71 -20.39
N PRO A 33 6.67 6.67 -21.25
CA PRO A 33 7.50 7.84 -21.54
C PRO A 33 7.84 8.70 -20.31
N ASP A 34 7.02 8.63 -19.26
CA ASP A 34 7.11 9.37 -17.99
C ASP A 34 7.54 8.48 -16.80
N ALA A 35 8.06 7.27 -17.07
CA ALA A 35 8.35 6.27 -16.04
C ALA A 35 9.22 6.80 -14.88
N GLU A 36 10.25 7.61 -15.15
CA GLU A 36 11.13 8.15 -14.09
C GLU A 36 10.34 8.97 -13.05
N ALA A 37 9.49 9.88 -13.51
CA ALA A 37 8.68 10.72 -12.63
C ALA A 37 7.64 9.87 -11.88
N ALA A 38 6.95 8.97 -12.59
CA ALA A 38 5.95 8.09 -12.00
C ALA A 38 6.55 7.17 -10.92
N PHE A 39 7.76 6.64 -11.13
CA PHE A 39 8.45 5.84 -10.14
C PHE A 39 8.95 6.67 -8.95
N CYS A 40 9.39 7.92 -9.15
CA CYS A 40 9.75 8.81 -8.04
C CYS A 40 8.55 9.03 -7.11
N ASP A 41 7.40 9.38 -7.68
CA ASP A 41 6.18 9.60 -6.90
C ASP A 41 5.74 8.31 -6.20
N TYR A 42 5.74 7.19 -6.92
CA TYR A 42 5.36 5.89 -6.38
C TYR A 42 6.27 5.43 -5.23
N VAL A 43 7.59 5.66 -5.30
CA VAL A 43 8.53 5.19 -4.25
C VAL A 43 8.52 6.12 -3.04
N PHE A 44 8.45 7.44 -3.25
CA PHE A 44 8.77 8.41 -2.19
C PHE A 44 7.55 9.16 -1.63
N LEU A 45 6.45 9.26 -2.37
CA LEU A 45 5.28 10.04 -1.94
C LEU A 45 4.16 9.13 -1.44
N ARG A 46 3.59 9.49 -0.28
CA ARG A 46 2.43 8.82 0.33
C ARG A 46 1.54 9.84 1.02
N ASP A 47 0.24 9.59 0.98
CA ASP A 47 -0.73 10.35 1.77
C ASP A 47 -0.54 9.99 3.25
N ASN A 48 -0.54 11.01 4.11
CA ASN A 48 -0.49 10.83 5.57
C ASN A 48 -1.67 11.57 6.21
N PRO A 49 -2.91 11.11 5.96
CA PRO A 49 -4.09 11.79 6.47
C PRO A 49 -4.16 11.67 7.99
N ALA A 50 -4.58 12.76 8.64
CA ALA A 50 -4.97 12.70 10.04
C ALA A 50 -6.38 12.10 10.15
N GLY A 51 -6.47 10.83 10.57
CA GLY A 51 -7.75 10.13 10.72
C GLY A 51 -7.77 8.84 9.91
N VAL A 52 -8.88 8.59 9.22
CA VAL A 52 -9.07 7.37 8.42
C VAL A 52 -8.07 7.36 7.26
N HIS A 53 -7.33 6.25 7.16
CA HIS A 53 -6.49 5.86 6.03
C HIS A 53 -7.01 4.53 5.51
#